data_AF-A0A4W3I5S1-F1
#
_entry.id   AF-A0A4W3I5S1-F1
#
_cell.length_a   1.000
_cell.length_b   1.000
_cell.length_c   1.000
_cell.angle_alpha   90.00
_cell.angle_beta   90.00
_cell.angle_gamma   90.00
#
_symmetry.space_group_name_H-M   'P 1'
#
loop_
_entity.id
_entity.type
_entity.pdbx_description
1 polymer ?
#
loop_
_entity_poly.entity_id
_entity_poly.type
_entity_poly.pdbx_seq_one_letter_code
_entity_poly.pdbx_strand_id
1 'polypeptide(L)'
;MTVQIGDIIVMLKKGNITKEIVDVIVNSTNKTLDLNFGVSGAILEAAGSSVKDECKTLGGRSVNALVTGAGKLRCSKIVHIVRHKSDTMIATSVEEVLAICNELNMATVAFPAIGTGKTSCIITGSGLVTDSLAR
;
A
#
# COMPACT_ATOMS: atom_id res chain seq x y z
N MET A 1 -13.98 12.96 -0.48
CA MET A 1 -15.17 12.35 0.15
C MET A 1 -14.67 11.53 1.32
N THR A 2 -15.35 11.55 2.46
CA THR A 2 -14.97 10.79 3.65
C THR A 2 -16.19 10.04 4.16
N VAL A 3 -16.02 8.79 4.53
CA VAL A 3 -17.04 7.91 5.09
C VAL A 3 -16.48 7.28 6.36
N GLN A 4 -17.29 7.19 7.41
CA GLN A 4 -16.94 6.49 8.63
C GLN A 4 -17.71 5.17 8.70
N ILE A 5 -17.00 4.07 9.00
CA ILE A 5 -17.53 2.71 9.13
C ILE A 5 -17.07 2.18 10.49
N GLY A 6 -17.95 2.22 11.49
CA GLY A 6 -17.57 1.96 12.87
C GLY A 6 -16.51 2.98 13.33
N ASP A 7 -15.38 2.47 13.82
CA ASP A 7 -14.22 3.28 14.22
C ASP A 7 -13.24 3.56 13.06
N ILE A 8 -13.57 3.07 11.85
CA ILE A 8 -12.71 3.20 10.68
C ILE A 8 -13.11 4.42 9.86
N ILE A 9 -12.14 5.28 9.56
CA ILE A 9 -12.32 6.40 8.63
C ILE A 9 -11.78 5.98 7.26
N VAL A 10 -12.63 6.07 6.24
CA VAL A 10 -12.30 5.84 4.84
C VAL A 10 -12.40 7.15 4.08
N MET A 11 -11.27 7.65 3.56
CA MET A 11 -11.25 8.90 2.78
C MET A 11 -10.87 8.63 1.33
N LEU A 12 -11.67 9.14 0.41
CA LEU A 12 -11.36 9.31 -1.00
C LEU A 12 -10.77 10.70 -1.24
N LYS A 13 -9.48 10.73 -1.61
CA LYS A 13 -8.74 11.97 -1.91
C LYS A 13 -8.13 11.92 -3.32
N LYS A 14 -8.25 13.03 -4.06
CA LYS A 14 -7.51 13.27 -5.31
C LYS A 14 -6.17 13.88 -4.95
N GLY A 15 -5.07 13.27 -5.38
CA GLY A 15 -3.74 13.76 -5.04
C GLY A 15 -2.61 12.85 -5.52
N ASN A 16 -1.40 13.16 -5.06
CA ASN A 16 -0.21 12.37 -5.33
C ASN A 16 0.14 11.55 -4.08
N ILE A 17 0.01 10.24 -4.17
CA ILE A 17 0.24 9.30 -3.06
C ILE A 17 1.65 9.42 -2.44
N THR A 18 2.66 9.81 -3.24
CA THR A 18 4.05 9.99 -2.77
C THR A 18 4.22 11.18 -1.82
N LYS A 19 3.20 12.04 -1.70
CA LYS A 19 3.19 13.19 -0.80
C LYS A 19 2.35 12.96 0.46
N GLU A 20 1.65 11.84 0.56
CA GLU A 20 0.85 11.51 1.75
C GLU A 20 1.74 11.32 2.97
N ILE A 21 1.16 11.60 4.13
CA ILE A 21 1.78 11.39 5.44
C ILE A 21 0.90 10.36 6.16
N VAL A 22 1.33 9.11 6.09
CA VAL A 22 0.61 7.93 6.59
C VAL A 22 1.65 6.90 7.00
N ASP A 23 1.28 5.90 7.78
CA ASP A 23 2.22 4.87 8.22
C ASP A 23 2.63 3.95 7.05
N VAL A 24 1.66 3.61 6.19
CA VAL A 24 1.87 2.69 5.07
C VAL A 24 1.43 3.31 3.75
N ILE A 25 2.30 3.26 2.75
CA ILE A 25 1.93 3.51 1.35
C ILE A 25 1.89 2.18 0.60
N VAL A 26 0.81 1.95 -0.15
CA VAL A 26 0.69 0.76 -0.98
C VAL A 26 1.23 1.03 -2.37
N ASN A 27 2.13 0.17 -2.84
CA ASN A 27 2.60 0.17 -4.21
C ASN A 27 1.94 -0.97 -5.00
N SER A 28 1.33 -0.66 -6.14
CA SER A 28 0.83 -1.68 -7.08
C SER A 28 1.84 -1.89 -8.20
N THR A 29 2.46 -3.08 -8.22
CA THR A 29 3.64 -3.38 -9.05
C THR A 29 3.53 -4.76 -9.74
N ASN A 30 4.61 -5.25 -10.34
CA ASN A 30 4.74 -6.59 -10.92
C ASN A 30 5.45 -7.55 -9.94
N LYS A 31 5.48 -8.85 -10.25
CA LYS A 31 6.12 -9.89 -9.41
C LYS A 31 7.62 -9.70 -9.21
N THR A 32 8.27 -8.97 -10.11
CA THR A 32 9.70 -8.66 -10.08
C THR A 32 10.02 -7.38 -9.32
N LEU A 33 9.00 -6.63 -8.86
CA LEU A 33 9.11 -5.37 -8.11
C LEU A 33 9.92 -4.26 -8.84
N ASP A 34 10.10 -4.36 -10.15
CA ASP A 34 10.91 -3.46 -10.97
C ASP A 34 10.05 -2.56 -11.88
N LEU A 35 8.74 -2.50 -11.63
CA LEU A 35 7.81 -1.70 -12.40
C LEU A 35 8.08 -0.20 -12.21
N ASN A 36 8.79 0.40 -13.17
CA ASN A 36 9.24 1.80 -13.11
C ASN A 36 8.35 2.79 -13.88
N PHE A 37 7.06 2.50 -14.03
CA PHE A 37 6.09 3.41 -14.66
C PHE A 37 4.80 3.53 -13.84
N GLY A 38 3.99 4.54 -14.16
CA GLY A 38 2.72 4.81 -13.47
C GLY A 38 2.94 5.11 -11.98
N VAL A 39 2.04 4.63 -11.13
CA VAL A 39 2.12 4.85 -9.68
C VAL A 39 3.36 4.17 -9.08
N SER A 40 3.71 2.95 -9.52
CA SER A 40 4.92 2.28 -9.00
C SER A 40 6.19 3.02 -9.35
N GLY A 41 6.30 3.53 -10.59
CA GLY A 41 7.42 4.39 -10.98
C GLY A 41 7.52 5.63 -10.10
N ALA A 42 6.41 6.34 -9.88
CA ALA A 42 6.38 7.53 -9.03
C ALA A 42 6.77 7.22 -7.57
N ILE A 43 6.27 6.12 -7.00
CA ILE A 43 6.61 5.68 -5.65
C ILE A 43 8.10 5.33 -5.55
N LEU A 44 8.64 4.51 -6.47
CA LEU A 44 10.05 4.09 -6.43
C LEU A 44 11.01 5.25 -6.69
N GLU A 45 10.63 6.19 -7.56
CA GLU A 45 11.39 7.42 -7.79
C GLU A 45 11.41 8.29 -6.52
N ALA A 46 10.25 8.53 -5.92
CA ALA A 46 10.13 9.36 -4.72
C ALA A 46 10.76 8.71 -3.47
N ALA A 47 10.70 7.38 -3.33
CA ALA A 47 11.32 6.64 -2.24
C ALA A 47 12.85 6.59 -2.35
N GLY A 48 13.39 6.58 -3.57
CA GLY A 48 14.82 6.57 -3.84
C GLY A 48 15.43 5.17 -3.99
N SER A 49 16.76 5.12 -4.13
CA SER A 49 17.49 3.89 -4.48
C SER A 49 17.44 2.81 -3.41
N SER A 50 17.37 3.17 -2.12
CA SER A 50 17.34 2.19 -1.02
C SER A 50 16.18 1.20 -1.17
N VAL A 51 14.98 1.71 -1.51
CA VAL A 51 13.80 0.86 -1.72
C VAL A 51 13.95 0.02 -2.98
N LYS A 52 14.53 0.58 -4.06
CA LYS A 52 14.79 -0.20 -5.28
C LYS A 52 15.74 -1.37 -5.02
N ASP A 53 16.74 -1.19 -4.16
CA ASP A 53 17.70 -2.24 -3.82
C ASP A 53 17.10 -3.30 -2.88
N GLU A 54 16.23 -2.90 -1.93
CA GLU A 54 15.38 -3.85 -1.18
C GLU A 54 14.48 -4.64 -2.13
N CYS A 55 13.81 -3.98 -3.09
CA CYS A 55 12.96 -4.62 -4.07
C CYS A 55 13.71 -5.63 -4.95
N LYS A 56 14.96 -5.33 -5.37
CA LYS A 56 15.79 -6.30 -6.12
C LYS A 56 16.12 -7.54 -5.29
N THR A 57 16.36 -7.36 -3.99
CA THR A 57 16.69 -8.45 -3.08
C THR A 57 15.48 -9.34 -2.77
N LEU A 58 14.29 -8.73 -2.72
CA LEU A 58 13.03 -9.41 -2.43
C LEU A 58 12.29 -9.92 -3.69
N GLY A 59 12.62 -9.37 -4.86
CA GLY A 59 11.97 -9.66 -6.14
C GLY A 59 12.10 -11.12 -6.56
N GLY A 60 11.05 -11.67 -7.16
CA GLY A 60 11.01 -13.08 -7.58
C GLY A 60 10.64 -14.07 -6.49
N ARG A 61 10.41 -13.63 -5.24
CA ARG A 61 9.77 -14.45 -4.21
C ARG A 61 8.30 -14.66 -4.57
N SER A 62 7.81 -15.89 -4.40
CA SER A 62 6.41 -16.25 -4.65
C SER A 62 5.51 -15.83 -3.49
N VAL A 63 5.47 -14.53 -3.19
CA VAL A 63 4.60 -13.93 -2.17
C VAL A 63 3.71 -12.87 -2.80
N ASN A 64 2.50 -12.71 -2.25
CA ASN A 64 1.48 -11.83 -2.83
C ASN A 64 1.69 -10.35 -2.43
N ALA A 65 2.20 -10.12 -1.21
CA ALA A 65 2.64 -8.82 -0.72
C ALA A 65 4.09 -8.86 -0.19
N LEU A 66 4.82 -7.75 -0.37
CA LEU A 66 6.19 -7.56 0.14
C LEU A 66 6.31 -6.22 0.86
N VAL A 67 7.02 -6.20 1.99
CA VAL A 67 7.21 -4.98 2.79
C VAL A 67 8.65 -4.51 2.67
N THR A 68 8.83 -3.21 2.42
CA THR A 68 10.14 -2.54 2.44
C THR A 68 10.15 -1.37 3.41
N GLY A 69 11.33 -0.78 3.62
CA GLY A 69 11.44 0.57 4.16
C GLY A 69 10.76 1.63 3.29
N ALA A 70 10.58 2.83 3.84
CA ALA A 70 9.97 3.97 3.15
C ALA A 70 10.94 4.78 2.26
N GLY A 71 12.25 4.58 2.44
CA GLY A 71 13.27 5.41 1.82
C GLY A 71 13.08 6.89 2.18
N LYS A 72 12.82 7.73 1.19
CA LYS A 72 12.58 9.18 1.35
C LYS A 72 11.10 9.58 1.45
N LEU A 73 10.17 8.63 1.39
CA LEU A 73 8.75 8.92 1.54
C LEU A 73 8.42 9.29 2.99
N ARG A 74 7.35 10.07 3.18
CA ARG A 74 6.81 10.42 4.50
C ARG A 74 5.87 9.34 5.03
N CYS A 75 6.36 8.11 5.03
CA CYS A 75 5.69 6.96 5.64
C CYS A 75 6.68 6.10 6.41
N SER A 76 6.17 5.11 7.15
CA SER A 76 6.99 4.16 7.90
C SER A 76 7.39 2.97 7.03
N LYS A 77 6.46 2.47 6.21
CA LYS A 77 6.65 1.29 5.35
C LYS A 77 6.00 1.46 3.99
N ILE A 78 6.46 0.67 3.02
CA ILE A 78 5.79 0.48 1.73
C ILE A 78 5.38 -0.99 1.62
N VAL A 79 4.12 -1.24 1.29
CA VAL A 79 3.62 -2.58 0.99
C VAL A 79 3.42 -2.71 -0.51
N HIS A 80 4.18 -3.60 -1.13
CA HIS A 80 4.16 -3.88 -2.56
C HIS A 80 3.24 -5.04 -2.85
N ILE A 81 2.17 -4.80 -3.59
CA ILE A 81 1.23 -5.82 -4.05
C ILE A 81 1.35 -6.01 -5.57
N VAL A 82 1.15 -7.24 -6.02
CA VAL A 82 1.09 -7.53 -7.45
C VAL A 82 -0.22 -6.98 -8.03
N ARG A 83 -0.13 -6.31 -9.19
CA ARG A 83 -1.33 -5.81 -9.88
C ARG A 83 -2.19 -6.96 -10.40
N HIS A 84 -3.48 -6.91 -10.12
CA HIS A 84 -4.48 -7.85 -10.64
C HIS A 84 -5.57 -7.11 -11.44
N LYS A 85 -6.22 -7.83 -12.37
CA LYS A 85 -7.36 -7.33 -13.14
C LYS A 85 -8.71 -7.86 -12.64
N SER A 86 -8.67 -8.87 -11.78
CA SER A 86 -9.88 -9.49 -11.22
C SER A 86 -10.26 -8.76 -9.95
N ASP A 87 -11.51 -8.32 -9.85
CA ASP A 87 -12.05 -7.64 -8.66
C ASP A 87 -11.85 -8.48 -7.40
N THR A 88 -12.03 -9.80 -7.51
CA THR A 88 -11.79 -10.74 -6.40
C THR A 88 -10.35 -10.72 -5.90
N MET A 89 -9.37 -10.69 -6.81
CA MET A 89 -7.96 -10.64 -6.43
C MET A 89 -7.56 -9.28 -5.87
N ILE A 90 -8.18 -8.19 -6.35
CA ILE A 90 -7.97 -6.86 -5.80
C ILE A 90 -8.47 -6.81 -4.35
N ALA A 91 -9.67 -7.34 -4.09
CA ALA A 91 -10.22 -7.43 -2.73
C ALA A 91 -9.28 -8.22 -1.82
N THR A 92 -8.81 -9.39 -2.25
CA THR A 92 -7.83 -10.19 -1.49
C THR A 92 -6.53 -9.44 -1.22
N SER A 93 -5.98 -8.70 -2.19
CA SER A 93 -4.78 -7.90 -1.97
C SER A 93 -5.00 -6.76 -0.97
N VAL A 94 -6.19 -6.14 -0.97
CA VAL A 94 -6.53 -5.10 0.02
C VAL A 94 -6.65 -5.71 1.41
N GLU A 95 -7.31 -6.85 1.56
CA GLU A 95 -7.40 -7.60 2.82
C GLU A 95 -6.02 -7.98 3.36
N GLU A 96 -5.14 -8.49 2.50
CA GLU A 96 -3.76 -8.85 2.86
C GLU A 96 -2.96 -7.63 3.35
N VAL A 97 -3.08 -6.48 2.68
CA VAL A 97 -2.44 -5.24 3.12
C VAL A 97 -2.95 -4.80 4.49
N LEU A 98 -4.27 -4.88 4.73
CA LEU A 98 -4.86 -4.50 6.00
C LEU A 98 -4.40 -5.44 7.13
N ALA A 99 -4.29 -6.75 6.86
CA ALA A 99 -3.72 -7.72 7.80
C ALA A 99 -2.26 -7.38 8.15
N ILE A 100 -1.43 -7.07 7.16
CA ILE A 100 -0.05 -6.62 7.36
C ILE A 100 0.01 -5.33 8.20
N CYS A 101 -0.87 -4.36 7.93
CA CYS A 101 -0.94 -3.13 8.72
C CYS A 101 -1.26 -3.43 10.19
N ASN A 102 -2.19 -4.35 10.45
CA ASN A 102 -2.56 -4.77 11.79
C ASN A 102 -1.38 -5.47 12.50
N GLU A 103 -0.71 -6.41 11.84
CA GLU A 103 0.47 -7.11 12.38
C GLU A 103 1.62 -6.15 12.73
N LEU A 104 1.80 -5.11 11.91
CA LEU A 104 2.82 -4.08 12.11
C LEU A 104 2.39 -2.96 13.07
N ASN A 105 1.16 -3.00 13.61
CA ASN A 105 0.57 -1.93 14.44
C ASN A 105 0.58 -0.55 13.75
N MET A 106 0.26 -0.52 12.46
CA MET A 106 0.19 0.70 11.65
C MET A 106 -1.24 1.23 11.67
N ALA A 107 -1.42 2.50 12.01
CA ALA A 107 -2.74 3.09 12.19
C ALA A 107 -3.32 3.65 10.89
N THR A 108 -2.49 4.01 9.92
CA THR A 108 -2.92 4.68 8.68
C THR A 108 -2.27 4.06 7.44
N VAL A 109 -3.08 3.79 6.42
CA VAL A 109 -2.61 3.24 5.14
C VAL A 109 -3.20 4.02 3.97
N ALA A 110 -2.40 4.35 2.96
CA ALA A 110 -2.83 4.97 1.71
C ALA A 110 -2.73 3.97 0.54
N PHE A 111 -3.87 3.69 -0.09
CA PHE A 111 -3.95 2.91 -1.33
C PHE A 111 -3.99 3.82 -2.56
N PRO A 112 -3.33 3.46 -3.68
CA PRO A 112 -3.60 4.08 -4.97
C PRO A 112 -4.91 3.55 -5.57
N ALA A 113 -5.34 4.10 -6.72
CA ALA A 113 -6.48 3.54 -7.45
C ALA A 113 -6.08 2.24 -8.16
N ILE A 114 -6.05 1.13 -7.43
CA ILE A 114 -5.70 -0.18 -7.95
C ILE A 114 -6.66 -0.54 -9.10
N GLY A 115 -6.11 -1.05 -10.21
CA GLY A 115 -6.90 -1.51 -11.36
C GLY A 115 -7.37 -0.41 -12.33
N THR A 116 -7.20 0.88 -12.03
CA THR A 116 -7.79 1.97 -12.86
C THR A 116 -6.84 2.62 -13.88
N GLY A 117 -5.56 2.24 -13.92
CA GLY A 117 -4.57 2.88 -14.78
C GLY A 117 -4.01 4.19 -14.19
N LYS A 118 -3.72 5.20 -15.04
CA LYS A 118 -2.93 6.43 -14.70
C LYS A 118 -3.53 7.38 -13.65
N THR A 119 -4.63 7.04 -12.99
CA THR A 119 -5.32 7.93 -12.05
C THR A 119 -5.07 7.53 -10.60
N SER A 120 -4.71 8.49 -9.75
CA SER A 120 -4.47 8.27 -8.31
C SER A 120 -5.72 8.61 -7.51
N CYS A 121 -6.38 7.59 -6.98
CA CYS A 121 -7.35 7.65 -5.90
C CYS A 121 -6.58 7.28 -4.64
N ILE A 122 -6.67 8.09 -3.60
CA ILE A 122 -6.12 7.75 -2.29
C ILE A 122 -7.28 7.26 -1.43
N ILE A 123 -7.22 6.01 -0.98
CA ILE A 123 -8.05 5.50 0.11
C ILE A 123 -7.19 5.54 1.37
N THR A 124 -7.47 6.46 2.30
CA THR A 124 -6.90 6.35 3.66
C THR A 124 -7.86 5.61 4.56
N GLY A 125 -7.42 4.48 5.10
CA GLY A 125 -8.08 3.75 6.17
C GLY A 125 -7.35 4.00 7.49
N SER A 126 -8.07 4.41 8.53
CA SER A 126 -7.56 4.45 9.90
C SER A 126 -8.31 3.44 10.74
N GLY A 127 -7.66 2.45 11.34
CA GLY A 127 -8.34 1.51 12.25
C GLY A 127 -7.47 0.36 12.74
N LEU A 128 -7.18 0.35 14.04
CA LEU A 128 -6.84 -0.87 14.78
C LEU A 128 -8.11 -1.75 14.81
N VAL A 129 -8.03 -2.98 14.31
CA VAL A 129 -8.96 -4.03 14.75
C VAL A 129 -8.30 -4.70 15.95
N THR A 130 -8.47 -4.12 17.15
CA THR A 130 -8.26 -4.90 18.37
C THR A 130 -9.51 -5.74 18.58
N ASP A 131 -9.53 -6.94 18.02
CA ASP A 131 -10.42 -7.96 18.58
C ASP A 131 -9.74 -8.49 19.86
N SER A 132 -9.93 -7.76 20.95
CA SER A 132 -9.67 -8.27 22.30
C SER A 132 -10.82 -9.22 22.67
N LEU A 133 -10.90 -10.36 22.00
CA LEU A 133 -11.55 -11.54 22.58
C LEU A 133 -10.53 -12.29 23.41
N ALA A 134 -10.26 -11.71 24.58
CA ALA A 134 -10.02 -12.52 25.76
C ALA A 134 -11.34 -13.23 26.09
N ARG A 135 -11.49 -14.47 25.62
CA ARG A 135 -12.20 -15.55 26.31
C ARG A 135 -11.48 -16.85 26.07
#